data_AF-A0AAV2DXN8-F1
#
_entry.id   AF-A0AAV2DXN8-F1
#
_cell.length_a   1.000
_cell.length_b   1.000
_cell.length_c   1.000
_cell.angle_alpha   90.00
_cell.angle_beta   90.00
_cell.angle_gamma   90.00
#
_symmetry.space_group_name_H-M   'P 1'
#
loop_
_entity.id
_entity.type
_entity.pdbx_description
1 polymer ?
#
loop_
_entity_poly.entity_id
_entity_poly.type
_entity_poly.pdbx_seq_one_letter_code
_entity_poly.pdbx_strand_id
1 'polypeptide(L)'
;MKLLEKDAPFHFSAECTTTFMTLKEKLTHAPIMVTLDLTLPFELMCDASDFVVGAVLGKRRDQHFRPIYYASKNLNDVQENYTTTEKKLLAVVFTFDKFLPYLVMSRV
;
A
#
# COMPACT_ATOMS: atom_id res chain seq x y z
N MET A 1 8.11 -14.00 -7.82
CA MET A 1 7.34 -15.26 -7.71
C MET A 1 6.25 -15.28 -8.77
N LYS A 2 6.22 -16.31 -9.62
CA LYS A 2 5.25 -16.47 -10.71
C LYS A 2 4.31 -17.65 -10.41
N LEU A 3 3.74 -17.67 -9.21
CA LEU A 3 2.91 -18.78 -8.71
C LEU A 3 1.52 -18.84 -9.36
N LEU A 4 1.07 -17.73 -9.95
CA LEU A 4 -0.26 -17.58 -10.55
C LEU A 4 -0.19 -17.30 -12.06
N GLU A 5 0.97 -17.53 -12.68
CA GLU A 5 1.13 -17.35 -14.11
C GLU A 5 0.38 -18.46 -14.85
N LYS A 6 -0.40 -18.08 -15.86
CA LYS A 6 -1.19 -19.03 -16.64
C LYS A 6 -0.26 -20.05 -17.31
N ASP A 7 -0.65 -21.32 -17.29
CA ASP A 7 0.08 -22.44 -17.91
C ASP A 7 1.47 -22.72 -17.30
N ALA A 8 1.81 -22.12 -16.15
CA ALA A 8 3.00 -22.43 -15.38
C ALA A 8 2.69 -23.46 -14.27
N PRO A 9 3.57 -24.45 -14.02
CA PRO A 9 3.40 -25.38 -12.91
C PRO A 9 3.50 -24.64 -11.57
N PHE A 10 2.56 -24.90 -10.67
CA PHE A 10 2.59 -24.35 -9.33
C PHE A 10 3.75 -24.96 -8.53
N HIS A 11 4.83 -24.21 -8.36
CA HIS A 11 6.01 -24.63 -7.61
C HIS A 11 6.23 -23.72 -6.40
N PHE A 12 5.78 -24.17 -5.23
CA PHE A 12 5.95 -23.46 -3.97
C PHE A 12 7.32 -23.79 -3.35
N SER A 13 8.35 -23.01 -3.70
CA SER A 13 9.73 -23.24 -3.27
C SER A 13 9.95 -22.93 -1.78
N ALA A 14 11.11 -23.34 -1.24
CA ALA A 14 11.53 -22.94 0.11
C ALA A 14 11.60 -21.42 0.29
N GLU A 15 12.00 -20.69 -0.76
CA GLU A 15 11.97 -19.22 -0.79
C GLU A 15 10.52 -18.70 -0.65
N CYS A 16 9.56 -19.32 -1.34
CA CYS A 16 8.13 -18.98 -1.21
C CYS A 16 7.64 -19.15 0.23
N THR A 17 8.01 -20.24 0.88
CA THR A 17 7.69 -20.48 2.29
C THR A 17 8.29 -19.39 3.19
N THR A 18 9.58 -19.08 3.01
CA THR A 18 10.26 -18.06 3.82
C THR A 18 9.61 -16.69 3.65
N THR A 19 9.42 -16.23 2.41
CA THR A 19 8.79 -14.93 2.14
C THR A 19 7.36 -14.87 2.68
N PHE A 20 6.57 -15.95 2.52
CA PHE A 20 5.22 -16.01 3.03
C PHE A 20 5.17 -15.93 4.56
N MET A 21 6.06 -16.66 5.26
CA MET A 21 6.12 -16.63 6.72
C MET A 21 6.59 -15.28 7.24
N THR A 22 7.59 -14.66 6.60
CA THR A 22 8.01 -13.29 6.94
C THR A 22 6.87 -12.30 6.74
N LEU A 23 6.13 -12.39 5.63
CA LEU A 23 5.00 -11.50 5.38
C LEU A 23 3.90 -11.69 6.44
N LYS A 24 3.57 -12.95 6.77
CA LYS A 24 2.60 -13.27 7.82
C LYS A 24 3.01 -12.65 9.15
N GLU A 25 4.25 -12.84 9.56
CA GLU A 25 4.79 -12.28 10.81
C GLU A 25 4.70 -10.75 10.81
N LYS A 26 5.12 -10.09 9.73
CA LYS A 26 5.04 -8.62 9.63
C LYS A 26 3.60 -8.12 9.68
N LEU A 27 2.66 -8.81 9.03
CA LEU A 27 1.24 -8.44 9.03
C LEU A 27 0.57 -8.67 10.40
N THR A 28 0.98 -9.68 11.16
CA THR A 28 0.41 -9.93 12.51
C THR A 28 0.97 -9.00 13.59
N HIS A 29 2.11 -8.36 13.34
CA HIS A 29 2.75 -7.42 14.29
C HIS A 29 2.58 -5.94 13.89
N ALA A 30 2.15 -5.65 12.66
CA ALA A 30 1.83 -4.29 12.24
C ALA A 30 0.70 -3.72 13.13
N PRO A 31 0.77 -2.42 13.49
CA PRO A 31 -0.25 -1.82 14.35
C PRO A 31 -1.64 -2.08 13.77
N ILE A 32 -2.44 -2.74 14.60
CA ILE A 32 -3.84 -3.12 14.36
C ILE A 32 -4.57 -1.89 13.82
N MET A 33 -5.27 -2.07 12.70
CA MET A 33 -6.23 -1.12 12.12
C MET A 33 -6.96 -0.38 13.24
N VAL A 34 -6.55 0.87 13.51
CA VAL A 34 -7.15 1.68 14.56
C VAL A 34 -8.57 2.03 14.11
N THR A 35 -9.51 1.99 15.05
CA THR A 35 -10.90 2.39 14.78
C THR A 35 -10.94 3.80 14.20
N LEU A 36 -11.84 4.01 13.24
CA LEU A 36 -11.94 5.25 12.47
C LEU A 36 -12.49 6.38 13.36
N ASP A 37 -11.61 7.07 14.11
CA ASP A 37 -12.00 8.27 14.84
C ASP A 37 -12.12 9.45 13.86
N LEU A 38 -13.33 9.74 13.39
CA LEU A 38 -13.60 10.78 12.40
C LEU A 38 -13.28 12.21 12.87
N THR A 39 -13.00 12.43 14.16
CA THR A 39 -12.71 13.77 14.71
C THR A 39 -11.32 14.30 14.34
N LEU A 40 -10.37 13.39 14.03
CA LEU A 40 -9.01 13.74 13.68
C LEU A 40 -8.81 13.82 12.14
N PRO A 41 -7.99 14.75 11.63
CA PRO A 41 -7.71 14.82 10.20
C PRO A 41 -7.00 13.56 9.71
N PHE A 42 -7.33 13.14 8.49
CA PHE A 42 -6.61 12.08 7.81
C PHE A 42 -5.26 12.60 7.28
N GLU A 43 -4.22 11.78 7.43
CA GLU A 43 -2.92 11.97 6.81
C GLU A 43 -2.70 10.89 5.76
N LEU A 44 -2.25 11.32 4.57
CA LEU A 44 -1.88 10.45 3.47
C LEU A 44 -0.39 10.52 3.24
N MET A 45 0.25 9.36 3.14
CA MET A 45 1.64 9.22 2.72
C MET A 45 1.66 8.32 1.50
N CYS A 46 2.43 8.70 0.48
CA CYS A 46 2.59 7.89 -0.72
C CYS A 46 4.04 7.92 -1.18
N ASP A 47 4.47 6.82 -1.77
CA ASP A 47 5.79 6.68 -2.35
C ASP A 47 5.75 5.79 -3.59
N ALA A 48 6.78 5.89 -4.42
CA ALA A 48 6.93 5.09 -5.62
C ALA A 48 8.34 4.50 -5.68
N SER A 49 8.41 3.20 -5.93
CA SER A 49 9.63 2.53 -6.35
C SER A 49 9.66 2.39 -7.87
N ASP A 50 10.69 1.71 -8.38
CA ASP A 50 10.79 1.45 -9.82
C ASP A 50 9.68 0.56 -10.36
N PHE A 51 9.05 -0.26 -9.51
CA PHE A 51 8.11 -1.32 -9.89
C PHE A 51 6.74 -1.20 -9.22
N VAL A 52 6.61 -0.43 -8.14
CA VAL A 52 5.40 -0.42 -7.30
C VAL A 52 5.13 0.98 -6.80
N VAL A 53 3.86 1.38 -6.79
CA VAL A 53 3.39 2.54 -6.01
C VAL A 53 2.76 2.08 -4.71
N GLY A 54 3.05 2.79 -3.64
CA GLY A 54 2.56 2.52 -2.29
C GLY A 54 1.91 3.74 -1.68
N ALA A 55 0.92 3.51 -0.83
CA ALA A 55 0.18 4.55 -0.14
C ALA A 55 -0.29 4.07 1.24
N VAL A 56 -0.32 4.98 2.20
CA VAL A 56 -0.79 4.74 3.56
C VAL A 56 -1.75 5.85 3.96
N LEU A 57 -2.96 5.44 4.36
CA LEU A 57 -3.91 6.28 5.07
C LEU A 57 -3.70 6.09 6.56
N GLY A 58 -3.56 7.18 7.29
CA GLY A 58 -3.45 7.15 8.74
C GLY A 58 -3.92 8.44 9.39
N LYS A 59 -3.67 8.57 10.68
CA LYS A 59 -3.93 9.78 11.47
C LYS A 59 -2.79 10.04 12.42
N ARG A 60 -2.59 11.29 12.79
CA ARG A 60 -1.62 11.68 13.82
C ARG A 60 -2.32 11.83 15.16
N ARG A 61 -1.86 11.09 16.16
CA ARG A 61 -2.32 11.18 17.54
C ARG A 61 -1.09 11.28 18.44
N ASP A 62 -1.06 12.29 19.30
CA ASP A 62 0.08 12.54 20.21
C ASP A 62 1.42 12.61 19.46
N GLN A 63 1.44 13.28 18.29
CA GLN A 63 2.57 13.37 17.35
C GLN A 63 3.00 12.06 16.66
N HIS A 64 2.36 10.93 16.99
CA HIS A 64 2.66 9.65 16.38
C HIS A 64 1.70 9.36 15.22
N PHE A 65 2.25 9.02 14.06
CA PHE A 65 1.45 8.56 12.92
C PHE A 65 0.95 7.14 13.19
N ARG A 66 -0.37 6.96 13.11
CA ARG A 66 -1.06 5.69 13.29
C ARG A 66 -1.67 5.29 11.95
N PRO A 67 -1.14 4.27 11.28
CA PRO A 67 -1.68 3.79 10.01
C PRO A 67 -3.04 3.13 10.22
N ILE A 68 -3.94 3.36 9.27
CA ILE A 68 -5.28 2.78 9.21
C ILE A 68 -5.35 1.81 8.03
N TYR A 69 -4.83 2.20 6.86
CA TYR A 69 -4.90 1.36 5.66
C TYR A 69 -3.63 1.49 4.82
N TYR A 70 -3.09 0.35 4.40
CA TYR A 70 -1.97 0.28 3.45
C TYR A 70 -2.49 -0.18 2.09
N ALA A 71 -2.11 0.53 1.03
CA ALA A 71 -2.42 0.16 -0.34
C ALA A 71 -1.14 0.17 -1.18
N SER A 72 -1.04 -0.78 -2.11
CA SER A 72 0.02 -0.78 -3.11
C SER A 72 -0.49 -1.34 -4.43
N LYS A 73 0.21 -1.01 -5.49
CA LYS A 73 -0.08 -1.47 -6.85
C LYS A 73 1.23 -1.60 -7.63
N ASN A 74 1.42 -2.77 -8.25
CA ASN A 74 2.51 -2.96 -9.20
C ASN A 74 2.27 -2.09 -10.44
N LEU A 75 3.33 -1.49 -10.93
CA LEU A 75 3.34 -0.78 -12.20
C LEU A 75 3.21 -1.79 -13.34
N ASN A 76 2.58 -1.36 -14.44
CA ASN A 76 2.63 -2.13 -15.69
C ASN A 76 3.87 -1.74 -16.50
N ASP A 77 4.17 -2.49 -17.56
CA ASP A 77 5.35 -2.30 -18.41
C ASP A 77 5.52 -0.85 -18.90
N VAL A 78 4.42 -0.15 -19.18
CA VAL A 78 4.46 1.25 -19.61
C VAL A 78 4.81 2.18 -18.45
N GLN A 79 4.19 1.95 -17.29
CA GLN A 79 4.41 2.76 -16.09
C GLN A 79 5.79 2.54 -15.45
N GLU A 80 6.37 1.35 -15.59
CA GLU A 80 7.74 1.07 -15.15
C GLU A 80 8.77 1.93 -15.91
N ASN A 81 8.47 2.33 -17.14
CA ASN A 81 9.32 3.20 -17.96
C ASN A 81 9.15 4.70 -17.67
N TYR A 82 8.23 5.08 -16.78
CA TYR A 82 8.06 6.48 -16.38
C TYR A 82 9.30 7.01 -15.65
N THR A 83 9.51 8.33 -15.74
CA THR A 83 10.52 9.01 -14.93
C THR A 83 10.17 8.93 -13.45
N THR A 84 11.17 9.10 -12.57
CA THR A 84 10.95 9.11 -11.12
C THR A 84 9.89 10.13 -10.69
N THR A 85 9.83 11.29 -11.34
CA THR A 85 8.83 12.32 -11.05
C THR A 85 7.43 11.89 -11.44
N GLU A 86 7.25 11.27 -12.61
CA GLU A 86 5.97 10.74 -13.08
C GLU A 86 5.50 9.57 -12.19
N LYS A 87 6.40 8.68 -11.76
CA LYS A 87 6.07 7.60 -10.82
C LYS A 87 5.59 8.15 -9.47
N LYS A 88 6.24 9.20 -8.95
CA LYS A 88 5.79 9.89 -7.72
C LYS A 88 4.41 10.53 -7.90
N LEU A 89 4.16 11.19 -9.03
CA LEU A 89 2.83 11.73 -9.34
C LEU A 89 1.78 10.61 -9.44
N LEU A 90 2.13 9.48 -10.07
CA LEU A 90 1.25 8.32 -10.14
C LEU A 90 0.93 7.75 -8.76
N ALA A 91 1.88 7.74 -7.81
CA ALA A 91 1.61 7.36 -6.43
C ALA A 91 0.61 8.30 -5.76
N VAL A 92 0.69 9.61 -6.00
CA VAL A 92 -0.30 10.59 -5.53
C VAL A 92 -1.69 10.30 -6.11
N VAL A 93 -1.79 10.13 -7.44
CA VAL A 93 -3.06 9.82 -8.11
C VAL A 93 -3.66 8.51 -7.57
N PHE A 94 -2.85 7.45 -7.46
CA PHE A 94 -3.26 6.16 -6.91
C PHE A 94 -3.77 6.29 -5.46
N THR A 95 -3.09 7.09 -4.65
CA THR A 95 -3.48 7.34 -3.26
C THR A 95 -4.86 7.96 -3.15
N PHE A 96 -5.12 9.00 -3.95
CA PHE A 96 -6.44 9.64 -3.97
C PHE A 96 -7.50 8.68 -4.50
N ASP A 97 -7.26 8.00 -5.62
CA ASP A 97 -8.22 7.03 -6.18
C ASP A 97 -8.59 5.94 -5.16
N LYS A 98 -7.60 5.45 -4.41
CA LYS A 98 -7.81 4.40 -3.41
C LYS A 98 -8.53 4.88 -2.14
N PHE A 99 -8.23 6.10 -1.69
CA PHE A 99 -8.71 6.60 -0.40
C PHE A 99 -9.81 7.66 -0.47
N LEU A 100 -10.24 8.06 -1.68
CA LEU A 100 -11.28 9.07 -1.88
C LEU A 100 -12.54 8.83 -1.04
N PRO A 101 -13.07 7.59 -0.90
CA PRO A 101 -14.25 7.36 -0.07
C PRO A 101 -14.05 7.79 1.39
N TYR A 102 -12.87 7.55 1.97
CA TYR A 102 -12.54 7.93 3.35
C TYR A 102 -12.34 9.43 3.52
N LEU A 103 -11.74 10.08 2.51
CA LEU A 103 -11.48 11.53 2.52
C LEU A 103 -12.76 12.35 2.31
N VAL A 104 -13.71 11.85 1.52
CA VAL A 104 -14.99 12.54 1.28
C VAL A 104 -15.90 12.44 2.50
N MET A 105 -15.89 11.30 3.20
CA MET A 105 -16.68 11.10 4.42
C MET A 105 -16.18 11.91 5.64
N SER A 106 -14.98 12.50 5.58
CA SER A 106 -14.42 13.29 6.67
C SER A 106 -14.87 14.76 6.67
N ARG A 107 -15.74 15.16 5.74
CA ARG A 107 -16.33 16.49 5.66
C ARG A 107 -17.81 16.43 6.07
N VAL A 108 -18.07 16.20 7.35
CA VAL A 108 -19.37 16.51 8.01
C VAL A 108 -19.08 17.16 9.34
#